data_AF-A0A7J6PXJ0-F1
#
_entry.id   AF-A0A7J6PXJ0-F1
#
_cell.length_a   1.000
_cell.length_b   1.000
_cell.length_c   1.000
_cell.angle_alpha   90.00
_cell.angle_beta   90.00
_cell.angle_gamma   90.00
#
_symmetry.space_group_name_H-M   'P 1'
#
loop_
_entity.id
_entity.type
_entity.pdbx_description
1 polymer ?
#
loop_
_entity_poly.entity_id
_entity_poly.type
_entity_poly.pdbx_seq_one_letter_code
_entity_poly.pdbx_strand_id
1 'polypeptide(L)'
;FRFDESMRDALLRSAPPFEPPTEDLPDLGMPLSDSQRNVINGSWNVPLTLIQGPPGTGKTYTAVAIVKHWVRNKIRPLKQKGLLQKNEGRVLVVADSNAAADNIRGHLEKNGVECYRVGRMVDSHAPDLSETVEHYLRGHPLVKEYKKAVELGQLRRLPGLRVQMDKIAVN
;
A
#
# COMPACT_ATOMS: atom_id res chain seq x y z
N PHE A 1 -1.51 13.36 11.88
CA PHE A 1 -1.96 13.47 10.48
C PHE A 1 -2.52 14.87 10.29
N ARG A 2 -2.02 15.62 9.30
CA ARG A 2 -2.54 16.95 8.95
C ARG A 2 -3.36 16.79 7.68
N PHE A 3 -4.58 17.32 7.67
CA PHE A 3 -5.39 17.38 6.46
C PHE A 3 -4.72 18.35 5.48
N ASP A 4 -4.31 17.85 4.32
CA ASP A 4 -3.56 18.61 3.32
C ASP A 4 -4.39 18.92 2.07
N GLU A 5 -3.79 19.67 1.14
CA GLU A 5 -4.44 20.08 -0.09
C GLU A 5 -4.81 18.90 -1.00
N SER A 6 -3.99 17.85 -1.02
CA SER A 6 -4.29 16.65 -1.82
C SER A 6 -5.53 15.94 -1.29
N MET A 7 -5.67 15.84 0.03
CA MET A 7 -6.87 15.27 0.67
C MET A 7 -8.10 16.14 0.42
N ARG A 8 -7.98 17.47 0.51
CA ARG A 8 -9.04 18.41 0.18
C ARG A 8 -9.51 18.23 -1.27
N ASP A 9 -8.57 18.19 -2.20
CA ASP A 9 -8.87 18.13 -3.62
C ASP A 9 -9.47 16.77 -4.00
N ALA A 10 -9.05 15.69 -3.33
CA ALA A 10 -9.70 14.39 -3.46
C ALA A 10 -11.17 14.41 -2.98
N LEU A 11 -11.45 15.03 -1.82
CA LEU A 11 -12.83 15.18 -1.32
C LEU A 11 -13.69 16.06 -2.23
N LEU A 12 -13.12 17.14 -2.76
CA LEU A 12 -13.81 18.08 -3.65
C LEU A 12 -13.90 17.59 -5.10
N ARG A 13 -13.33 16.41 -5.41
CA ARG A 13 -13.21 15.87 -6.78
C ARG A 13 -12.49 16.81 -7.76
N SER A 14 -11.58 17.64 -7.23
CA SER A 14 -10.71 18.54 -7.99
C SER A 14 -9.29 17.98 -8.13
N ALA A 15 -8.98 16.86 -7.48
CA ALA A 15 -7.69 16.18 -7.64
C ALA A 15 -7.52 15.68 -9.09
N PRO A 16 -6.27 15.66 -9.60
CA PRO A 16 -6.00 15.20 -10.95
C PRO A 16 -6.44 13.72 -11.10
N PRO A 17 -6.91 13.32 -12.30
CA PRO A 17 -7.22 11.93 -12.57
C PRO A 17 -5.95 11.08 -12.46
N PHE A 18 -6.10 9.77 -12.32
CA PHE A 18 -4.97 8.84 -12.41
C PHE A 18 -4.55 8.63 -13.87
N GLU A 19 -3.30 8.24 -14.11
CA GLU A 19 -2.93 7.71 -15.43
C GLU A 19 -3.82 6.51 -15.76
N PRO A 20 -4.30 6.36 -17.01
CA PRO A 20 -5.12 5.21 -17.37
C PRO A 20 -4.36 3.90 -17.09
N PRO A 21 -5.06 2.83 -16.68
CA PRO A 21 -4.41 1.56 -16.41
C PRO A 21 -3.79 1.02 -17.70
N THR A 22 -2.68 0.28 -17.57
CA THR A 22 -2.06 -0.40 -18.72
C THR A 22 -2.96 -1.49 -19.30
N GLU A 23 -3.82 -2.08 -18.48
CA GLU A 23 -4.82 -3.08 -18.84
C GLU A 23 -6.16 -2.68 -18.20
N ASP A 24 -7.23 -2.50 -18.99
CA ASP A 24 -8.53 -1.97 -18.53
C ASP A 24 -9.10 -2.76 -17.34
N LEU A 25 -9.21 -4.08 -17.48
CA LEU A 25 -9.47 -4.98 -16.36
C LEU A 25 -8.73 -6.29 -16.61
N PRO A 26 -7.52 -6.47 -16.06
CA PRO A 26 -6.78 -7.72 -16.20
C PRO A 26 -7.63 -8.89 -15.73
N ASP A 27 -7.41 -10.08 -16.29
CA ASP A 27 -7.76 -11.27 -15.54
C ASP A 27 -6.94 -11.29 -14.25
N LEU A 28 -7.61 -10.98 -13.13
CA LEU A 28 -7.03 -10.94 -11.81
C LEU A 28 -6.89 -12.35 -11.22
N GLY A 29 -7.30 -13.41 -11.92
CA GLY A 29 -7.37 -14.77 -11.37
C GLY A 29 -8.36 -14.87 -10.21
N MET A 30 -9.35 -13.95 -10.19
CA MET A 30 -10.34 -13.80 -9.13
C MET A 30 -11.73 -13.85 -9.78
N PRO A 31 -12.61 -14.81 -9.41
CA PRO A 31 -14.00 -14.80 -9.85
C PRO A 31 -14.74 -13.57 -9.28
N LEU A 32 -15.03 -12.60 -10.15
CA LEU A 32 -15.67 -11.33 -9.79
C LEU A 32 -17.04 -11.22 -10.45
N SER A 33 -18.04 -10.79 -9.66
CA SER A 33 -19.35 -10.39 -10.18
C SER A 33 -19.28 -9.05 -10.92
N ASP A 34 -20.29 -8.75 -11.73
CA ASP A 34 -20.35 -7.50 -12.48
C ASP A 34 -20.31 -6.27 -11.57
N SER A 35 -20.97 -6.34 -10.41
CA SER A 35 -20.93 -5.28 -9.40
C SER A 35 -19.50 -5.03 -8.88
N GLN A 36 -18.74 -6.10 -8.63
CA GLN A 36 -17.35 -5.98 -8.18
C GLN A 36 -16.43 -5.45 -9.29
N ARG A 37 -16.64 -5.86 -10.54
CA ARG A 37 -15.90 -5.32 -11.71
C ARG A 37 -16.16 -3.83 -11.88
N ASN A 38 -17.41 -3.40 -11.73
CA ASN A 38 -17.77 -1.98 -11.79
C ASN A 38 -17.10 -1.17 -10.67
N VAL A 39 -17.01 -1.72 -9.46
CA VAL A 39 -16.30 -1.09 -8.35
C VAL A 39 -14.81 -0.95 -8.63
N ILE A 40 -14.17 -1.98 -9.21
CA ILE A 40 -12.73 -1.94 -9.55
C ILE A 40 -12.46 -0.88 -10.62
N ASN A 41 -13.27 -0.86 -11.69
CA ASN A 41 -13.15 0.17 -12.73
C ASN A 41 -13.42 1.57 -12.18
N GLY A 42 -14.47 1.72 -11.36
CA GLY A 42 -14.82 3.00 -10.75
C GLY A 42 -13.71 3.52 -9.84
N SER A 43 -13.07 2.64 -9.06
CA SER A 43 -12.05 3.05 -8.10
C SER A 43 -10.76 3.55 -8.71
N TRP A 44 -10.45 3.18 -9.96
CA TRP A 44 -9.33 3.74 -10.71
C TRP A 44 -9.58 5.18 -11.17
N ASN A 45 -10.84 5.52 -11.48
CA ASN A 45 -11.15 6.74 -12.21
C ASN A 45 -11.41 7.96 -11.32
N VAL A 46 -11.61 7.76 -10.01
CA VAL A 46 -11.89 8.85 -9.08
C VAL A 46 -10.90 8.87 -7.90
N PRO A 47 -10.46 10.06 -7.45
CA PRO A 47 -9.54 10.21 -6.32
C PRO A 47 -10.05 9.62 -4.99
N LEU A 48 -11.37 9.54 -4.83
CA LEU A 48 -12.01 8.99 -3.64
C LEU A 48 -13.21 8.14 -4.04
N THR A 49 -13.21 6.89 -3.59
CA THR A 49 -14.32 5.95 -3.78
C THR A 49 -14.80 5.46 -2.43
N LEU A 50 -16.11 5.56 -2.19
CA LEU A 50 -16.77 4.92 -1.06
C LEU A 50 -17.48 3.66 -1.54
N ILE A 51 -17.06 2.51 -1.02
CA ILE A 51 -17.66 1.21 -1.36
C ILE A 51 -18.49 0.75 -0.18
N GLN A 52 -19.79 0.57 -0.39
CA GLN A 52 -20.72 0.09 0.61
C GLN A 52 -21.28 -1.27 0.16
N GLY A 53 -21.36 -2.22 1.09
CA GLY A 53 -21.95 -3.53 0.83
C GLY A 53 -22.53 -4.15 2.10
N PRO A 54 -23.72 -4.77 2.04
CA PRO A 54 -24.28 -5.55 3.15
C PRO A 54 -23.30 -6.62 3.70
N PRO A 55 -23.53 -7.16 4.91
CA PRO A 55 -22.77 -8.30 5.41
C PRO A 55 -22.74 -9.45 4.39
N GLY A 56 -21.60 -10.12 4.24
CA GLY A 56 -21.45 -11.26 3.32
C GLY A 56 -21.25 -10.92 1.82
N THR A 57 -21.35 -9.65 1.39
CA THR A 57 -21.21 -9.26 -0.03
C THR A 57 -19.77 -9.17 -0.55
N GLY A 58 -18.82 -9.80 0.15
CA GLY A 58 -17.44 -9.88 -0.32
C GLY A 58 -16.66 -8.57 -0.30
N LYS A 59 -16.98 -7.61 0.59
CA LYS A 59 -16.24 -6.32 0.69
C LYS A 59 -14.71 -6.49 0.76
N THR A 60 -14.23 -7.38 1.62
CA THR A 60 -12.79 -7.70 1.74
C THR A 60 -12.24 -8.27 0.44
N TYR A 61 -12.99 -9.17 -0.21
CA TYR A 61 -12.63 -9.76 -1.49
C TYR A 61 -12.53 -8.70 -2.60
N THR A 62 -13.49 -7.79 -2.66
CA THR A 62 -13.48 -6.65 -3.59
C THR A 62 -12.31 -5.71 -3.32
N ALA A 63 -12.02 -5.41 -2.05
CA ALA A 63 -10.87 -4.58 -1.67
C ALA A 63 -9.54 -5.19 -2.13
N VAL A 64 -9.37 -6.51 -1.97
CA VAL A 64 -8.20 -7.26 -2.45
C VAL A 64 -8.08 -7.19 -3.97
N ALA A 65 -9.20 -7.34 -4.69
CA ALA A 65 -9.23 -7.22 -6.15
C ALA A 65 -8.83 -5.81 -6.63
N ILE A 66 -9.31 -4.75 -5.95
CA ILE A 66 -8.90 -3.37 -6.23
C ILE A 66 -7.40 -3.21 -6.03
N VAL A 67 -6.86 -3.62 -4.88
CA VAL A 67 -5.43 -3.49 -4.58
C VAL A 67 -4.59 -4.26 -5.60
N LYS A 68 -4.99 -5.48 -5.97
CA LYS A 68 -4.32 -6.27 -7.00
C LYS A 68 -4.30 -5.56 -8.36
N HIS A 69 -5.44 -5.00 -8.77
CA HIS A 69 -5.54 -4.21 -10.00
C HIS A 69 -4.65 -2.96 -9.96
N TRP A 70 -4.65 -2.23 -8.84
CA TRP A 70 -3.84 -1.05 -8.59
C TRP A 70 -2.34 -1.32 -8.66
N VAL A 71 -1.88 -2.37 -7.98
CA VAL A 71 -0.46 -2.78 -7.96
C VAL A 71 -0.01 -3.24 -9.34
N ARG A 72 -0.80 -4.08 -10.01
CA ARG A 72 -0.45 -4.62 -11.34
C ARG A 72 -0.31 -3.51 -12.39
N ASN A 73 -1.20 -2.52 -12.36
CA ASN A 73 -1.17 -1.38 -13.28
C ASN A 73 -0.32 -0.21 -12.77
N LYS A 74 0.36 -0.34 -11.62
CA LYS A 74 1.22 0.68 -11.01
C LYS A 74 0.49 2.04 -10.88
N ILE A 75 -0.63 2.04 -10.17
CA ILE A 75 -1.49 3.22 -10.00
C ILE A 75 -0.68 4.47 -9.63
N ARG A 76 -0.91 5.56 -10.36
CA ARG A 76 -0.24 6.83 -10.15
C ARG A 76 -1.07 8.00 -10.69
N PRO A 77 -1.05 9.17 -10.03
CA PRO A 77 -1.71 10.36 -10.54
C PRO A 77 -1.22 10.73 -11.94
N LEU A 78 -2.11 11.23 -12.80
CA LEU A 78 -1.76 11.72 -14.12
C LEU A 78 -0.77 12.87 -13.99
N LYS A 79 0.36 12.77 -14.71
CA LYS A 79 1.43 13.78 -14.68
C LYS A 79 0.88 15.17 -14.98
N GLN A 80 0.99 16.08 -14.00
CA GLN A 80 1.27 17.48 -14.31
C GLN A 80 2.79 17.67 -14.32
N LYS A 81 3.31 18.14 -15.46
CA LYS A 81 4.73 18.36 -15.81
C LYS A 81 5.67 18.53 -14.59
N GLY A 82 6.60 17.57 -14.40
CA GLY A 82 7.93 17.84 -13.83
C GLY A 82 8.29 17.33 -12.42
N LEU A 83 7.41 16.62 -11.69
CA LEU A 83 7.62 16.33 -10.26
C LEU A 83 7.64 14.85 -9.86
N LEU A 84 7.95 13.90 -10.76
CA LEU A 84 7.91 12.49 -10.35
C LEU A 84 9.10 12.06 -9.51
N GLN A 85 8.80 11.64 -8.28
CA GLN A 85 9.66 10.76 -7.49
C GLN A 85 9.50 9.31 -7.95
N LYS A 86 10.55 8.51 -7.82
CA LYS A 86 10.64 7.10 -8.28
C LYS A 86 9.71 6.11 -7.54
N ASN A 87 8.83 6.57 -6.65
CA ASN A 87 8.13 5.75 -5.67
C ASN A 87 6.62 5.52 -5.93
N GLU A 88 6.16 5.78 -7.14
CA GLU A 88 4.75 5.63 -7.52
C GLU A 88 4.36 4.16 -7.78
N GLY A 89 3.08 3.82 -7.59
CA GLY A 89 2.56 2.46 -7.79
C GLY A 89 2.51 1.58 -6.54
N ARG A 90 2.85 2.11 -5.35
CA ARG A 90 2.69 1.41 -4.07
C ARG A 90 1.35 1.75 -3.43
N VAL A 91 0.70 0.75 -2.83
CA VAL A 91 -0.61 0.89 -2.20
C VAL A 91 -0.49 0.72 -0.69
N LEU A 92 -0.98 1.71 0.07
CA LEU A 92 -1.14 1.60 1.52
C LEU A 92 -2.54 1.07 1.83
N VAL A 93 -2.61 -0.10 2.45
CA VAL A 93 -3.86 -0.70 2.92
C VAL A 93 -3.96 -0.53 4.43
N VAL A 94 -5.07 0.01 4.91
CA VAL A 94 -5.32 0.26 6.34
C VAL A 94 -6.63 -0.41 6.77
N ALA A 95 -6.70 -0.80 8.04
CA ALA A 95 -7.88 -1.37 8.67
C ALA A 95 -8.05 -0.83 10.10
N ASP A 96 -9.25 -0.98 10.65
CA ASP A 96 -9.65 -0.50 11.99
C ASP A 96 -9.10 -1.35 13.14
N SER A 97 -8.70 -2.58 12.86
CA SER A 97 -8.18 -3.54 13.83
C SER A 97 -7.04 -4.36 13.23
N ASN A 98 -6.16 -4.87 14.10
CA ASN A 98 -5.06 -5.73 13.66
C ASN A 98 -5.59 -7.03 13.03
N ALA A 99 -6.65 -7.63 13.58
CA ALA A 99 -7.26 -8.84 13.02
C ALA A 99 -7.81 -8.60 11.59
N ALA A 100 -8.43 -7.44 11.34
CA ALA A 100 -8.88 -7.08 10.00
C ALA A 100 -7.70 -6.87 9.03
N ALA A 101 -6.63 -6.21 9.49
CA ALA A 101 -5.41 -6.03 8.69
C ALA A 101 -4.75 -7.37 8.33
N ASP A 102 -4.65 -8.28 9.30
CA ASP A 102 -4.05 -9.61 9.12
C ASP A 102 -4.92 -10.48 8.18
N ASN A 103 -6.25 -10.37 8.25
CA ASN A 103 -7.17 -11.01 7.30
C ASN A 103 -6.97 -10.50 5.86
N ILE A 104 -6.92 -9.18 5.66
CA ILE A 104 -6.68 -8.59 4.34
C ILE A 104 -5.32 -9.03 3.78
N ARG A 105 -4.27 -9.00 4.62
CA ARG A 105 -2.93 -9.49 4.26
C ARG A 105 -2.98 -10.93 3.74
N GLY A 106 -3.58 -11.85 4.51
CA GLY A 106 -3.67 -13.25 4.10
C GLY A 106 -4.42 -13.43 2.77
N HIS A 107 -5.42 -12.59 2.48
CA HIS A 107 -6.06 -12.59 1.17
C HIS A 107 -5.19 -12.01 0.05
N LEU A 108 -4.40 -10.96 0.30
CA LEU A 108 -3.46 -10.41 -0.68
C LEU A 108 -2.41 -11.45 -1.08
N GLU A 109 -1.80 -12.12 -0.11
CA GLU A 109 -0.79 -13.16 -0.32
C GLU A 109 -1.35 -14.35 -1.10
N LYS A 110 -2.53 -14.86 -0.70
CA LYS A 110 -3.22 -15.93 -1.43
C LYS A 110 -3.54 -15.57 -2.88
N ASN A 111 -3.65 -14.28 -3.19
CA ASN A 111 -3.89 -13.78 -4.54
C ASN A 111 -2.62 -13.29 -5.24
N GLY A 112 -1.43 -13.61 -4.71
CA GLY A 112 -0.14 -13.31 -5.35
C GLY A 112 0.24 -11.84 -5.34
N VAL A 113 -0.28 -11.05 -4.40
CA VAL A 113 0.13 -9.66 -4.20
C VAL A 113 1.22 -9.61 -3.14
N GLU A 114 2.42 -9.19 -3.54
CA GLU A 114 3.51 -8.91 -2.59
C GLU A 114 3.08 -7.78 -1.64
N CYS A 115 3.12 -8.03 -0.33
CA CYS A 115 2.72 -7.05 0.67
C CYS A 115 3.53 -7.20 1.95
N TYR A 116 3.66 -6.10 2.71
CA TYR A 116 4.41 -6.08 3.95
C TYR A 116 3.56 -5.51 5.08
N ARG A 117 3.58 -6.18 6.24
CA ARG A 117 2.82 -5.75 7.43
C ARG A 117 3.67 -4.84 8.32
N VAL A 118 3.12 -3.66 8.62
CA VAL A 118 3.69 -2.70 9.58
C VAL A 118 2.90 -2.76 10.89
N GLY A 119 3.53 -3.09 12.01
CA GLY A 119 2.91 -3.14 13.35
C GLY A 119 2.77 -4.54 13.93
N ARG A 120 2.17 -4.67 15.13
CA ARG A 120 2.01 -5.95 15.83
C ARG A 120 0.92 -6.80 15.15
N MET A 121 1.25 -8.04 14.83
CA MET A 121 0.30 -9.06 14.38
C MET A 121 -0.44 -9.64 15.60
N VAL A 122 -1.71 -10.03 15.41
CA VAL A 122 -2.54 -10.61 16.49
C VAL A 122 -2.43 -12.13 16.56
N ASP A 123 -2.13 -12.80 15.45
CA ASP A 123 -2.09 -14.27 15.43
C ASP A 123 -0.84 -14.85 16.07
N SER A 124 -1.07 -15.73 17.06
CA SER A 124 -0.10 -16.48 17.86
C SER A 124 0.30 -17.82 17.23
N HIS A 125 -0.20 -18.15 16.05
CA HIS A 125 0.27 -19.28 15.23
C HIS A 125 1.28 -18.72 14.22
N ALA A 126 2.45 -18.33 14.74
CA ALA A 126 3.53 -17.61 14.07
C ALA A 126 3.53 -17.77 12.53
N PRO A 127 2.90 -16.85 11.76
CA PRO A 127 3.36 -16.64 10.41
C PRO A 127 4.81 -16.18 10.54
N ASP A 128 5.68 -16.75 9.73
CA ASP A 128 7.11 -16.48 9.78
C ASP A 128 7.35 -14.98 9.95
N LEU A 129 8.02 -14.60 11.05
CA LEU A 129 8.30 -13.20 11.36
C LEU A 129 8.98 -12.51 10.17
N SER A 130 9.61 -13.29 9.28
CA SER A 130 10.26 -12.88 8.03
C SER A 130 9.50 -11.88 7.18
N GLU A 131 8.16 -11.91 7.22
CA GLU A 131 7.30 -11.10 6.35
C GLU A 131 6.80 -9.80 7.00
N THR A 132 7.20 -9.52 8.25
CA THR A 132 7.00 -8.19 8.85
C THR A 132 8.03 -7.21 8.30
N VAL A 133 7.63 -5.93 8.14
CA VAL A 133 8.59 -4.86 7.83
C VAL A 133 9.72 -4.83 8.87
N GLU A 134 9.39 -5.05 10.15
CA GLU A 134 10.39 -5.09 11.21
C GLU A 134 11.44 -6.19 10.99
N HIS A 135 11.06 -7.39 10.58
CA HIS A 135 12.01 -8.46 10.34
C HIS A 135 12.85 -8.21 9.10
N TYR A 136 12.24 -7.82 7.98
CA TYR A 136 12.98 -7.46 6.77
C TYR A 136 14.02 -6.37 7.08
N LEU A 137 13.60 -5.34 7.82
CA LEU A 137 14.49 -4.26 8.25
C LEU A 137 15.54 -4.72 9.26
N ARG A 138 15.27 -5.68 10.17
CA ARG A 138 16.29 -6.21 11.12
C ARG A 138 17.49 -6.81 10.39
N GLY A 139 17.29 -7.43 9.23
CA GLY A 139 18.36 -8.00 8.41
C GLY A 139 19.20 -6.95 7.67
N HIS A 140 18.59 -5.80 7.33
CA HIS A 140 19.16 -4.83 6.41
C HIS A 140 20.41 -4.10 6.98
N PRO A 141 21.56 -4.08 6.28
CA PRO A 141 22.80 -3.49 6.78
C PRO A 141 22.66 -2.03 7.25
N LEU A 142 21.96 -1.18 6.49
CA LEU A 142 21.72 0.22 6.89
C LEU A 142 20.88 0.36 8.16
N VAL A 143 19.93 -0.53 8.42
CA VAL A 143 19.12 -0.49 9.64
C VAL A 143 19.95 -0.88 10.85
N LYS A 144 20.82 -1.89 10.69
CA LYS A 144 21.79 -2.27 11.72
C LYS A 144 22.76 -1.12 12.02
N GLU A 145 23.25 -0.45 10.99
CA GLU A 145 24.15 0.70 11.13
C GLU A 145 23.45 1.90 11.78
N TYR A 146 22.20 2.19 11.39
CA TYR A 146 21.38 3.22 12.02
C TYR A 146 21.15 2.94 13.51
N LYS A 147 20.75 1.71 13.88
CA LYS A 147 20.58 1.31 15.28
C LYS A 147 21.87 1.47 16.08
N LYS A 148 22.99 0.98 15.54
CA LYS A 148 24.31 1.12 16.18
C LYS A 148 24.70 2.59 16.36
N ALA A 149 24.42 3.44 15.38
CA ALA A 149 24.69 4.88 15.48
C ALA A 149 23.82 5.56 16.57
N VAL A 150 22.56 5.13 16.73
CA VAL A 150 21.68 5.59 17.83
C VAL A 150 22.24 5.14 19.19
N GLU A 151 22.57 3.86 19.34
CA GLU A 151 23.12 3.28 20.58
C GLU A 151 24.44 3.94 21.00
N LEU A 152 25.31 4.25 20.03
CA LEU A 152 26.59 4.92 20.27
C LEU A 152 26.48 6.45 20.39
N GLY A 153 25.26 7.02 20.35
CA GLY A 153 25.04 8.47 20.45
C GLY A 153 25.62 9.27 19.26
N GLN A 154 25.86 8.64 18.11
CA GLN A 154 26.44 9.23 16.91
C GLN A 154 25.40 10.05 16.10
N LEU A 155 24.72 10.99 16.76
CA LEU A 155 23.59 11.75 16.20
C LEU A 155 23.92 12.44 14.87
N ARG A 156 25.17 12.88 14.67
CA ARG A 156 25.63 13.53 13.42
C ARG A 156 25.56 12.62 12.20
N ARG A 157 25.59 11.29 12.37
CA ARG A 157 25.52 10.31 11.27
C ARG A 157 24.07 9.95 10.89
N LEU A 158 23.11 10.15 11.79
CA LEU A 158 21.72 9.74 11.59
C LEU A 158 21.06 10.38 10.37
N PRO A 159 21.25 11.68 10.05
CA PRO A 159 20.65 12.27 8.84
C PRO A 159 21.16 11.62 7.56
N GLY A 160 22.46 11.31 7.47
CA GLY A 160 23.04 10.65 6.30
C GLY A 160 22.51 9.22 6.13
N LEU A 161 22.44 8.46 7.22
CA LEU A 161 21.87 7.11 7.21
C LEU A 161 20.38 7.12 6.87
N ARG A 162 19.62 8.11 7.36
CA ARG A 162 18.20 8.31 7.00
C ARG A 162 18.04 8.52 5.50
N VAL A 163 18.82 9.41 4.89
CA VAL A 163 18.78 9.67 3.44
C VAL A 163 19.13 8.41 2.64
N GLN A 164 20.09 7.62 3.10
CA GLN A 164 20.43 6.35 2.45
C GLN A 164 19.30 5.31 2.58
N MET A 165 18.65 5.23 3.74
CA MET A 165 17.48 4.37 3.94
C MET A 165 16.31 4.79 3.04
N ASP A 166 16.05 6.09 2.94
CA ASP A 166 15.01 6.62 2.04
C ASP A 166 15.29 6.24 0.59
N LYS A 167 16.55 6.28 0.15
CA LYS A 167 16.95 5.85 -1.21
C LYS A 167 16.72 4.35 -1.46
N ILE A 168 16.92 3.50 -0.46
CA ILE A 168 16.67 2.05 -0.59
C ILE A 168 15.18 1.75 -0.55
N ALA A 169 14.42 2.46 0.28
CA ALA A 169 12.96 2.37 0.27
C ALA A 169 12.37 2.84 -1.07
N VAL A 170 13.15 3.47 -1.95
CA VAL A 170 12.73 3.96 -3.28
C VAL A 170 13.09 3.02 -4.43
N ASN A 171 13.99 2.06 -4.23
CA ASN A 171 14.30 1.01 -5.21
C ASN A 171 13.46 -0.25 -4.97
#